data_AF-A0A7C1MLX2-F1
#
_entry.id   AF-A0A7C1MLX2-F1
#
_cell.length_a   1.000
_cell.length_b   1.000
_cell.length_c   1.000
_cell.angle_alpha   90.00
_cell.angle_beta   90.00
_cell.angle_gamma   90.00
#
_symmetry.space_group_name_H-M   'P 1'
#
loop_
_entity.id
_entity.type
_entity.pdbx_description
1 polymer ?
#
loop_
_entity_poly.entity_id
_entity_poly.type
_entity_poly.pdbx_seq_one_letter_code
_entity_poly.pdbx_strand_id
1 'polypeptide(L)'
;IQTFFTPRAIIPLAYDSGGVTTSTVTVPLVTALGLGLAATIPGRSVLVDGFGLIAFASLFPIISVMAYAQISEFRSRKRKKHEKQIAGE
;
A
#
# COMPACT_ATOMS: atom_id res chain seq x y z
N ILE A 1 0.80 -12.02 -1.79
CA ILE A 1 2.15 -12.18 -2.40
C ILE A 1 3.19 -11.37 -1.65
N GLN A 2 3.11 -10.03 -1.62
CA GLN A 2 4.11 -9.19 -0.95
C GLN A 2 4.41 -9.59 0.51
N THR A 3 3.39 -9.94 1.30
CA THR A 3 3.56 -10.39 2.69
C THR A 3 4.55 -11.54 2.85
N PHE A 4 4.67 -12.44 1.87
CA PHE A 4 5.63 -13.55 1.91
C PHE A 4 7.07 -13.11 1.64
N PHE A 5 7.27 -12.00 0.94
CA PHE A 5 8.59 -11.51 0.53
C PHE A 5 9.07 -10.28 1.32
N THR A 6 8.19 -9.65 2.09
CA THR A 6 8.52 -8.49 2.93
C THR A 6 9.27 -8.92 4.20
N PRO A 7 10.28 -8.14 4.65
CA PRO A 7 10.88 -8.33 5.97
C PRO A 7 9.82 -8.39 7.09
N ARG A 8 9.89 -9.42 7.94
CA ARG A 8 8.90 -9.65 9.01
C ARG A 8 8.66 -8.43 9.92
N ALA A 9 9.71 -7.63 10.15
CA ALA A 9 9.63 -6.43 10.97
C ALA A 9 8.74 -5.33 10.38
N ILE A 10 8.56 -5.27 9.05
CA ILE A 10 7.76 -4.22 8.39
C ILE A 10 6.30 -4.64 8.20
N ILE A 11 6.00 -5.94 8.21
CA ILE A 11 4.64 -6.44 7.95
C ILE A 11 3.58 -5.79 8.87
N PRO A 12 3.76 -5.71 10.21
CA PRO A 12 2.77 -5.06 11.08
C PRO A 12 2.56 -3.58 10.74
N LEU A 13 3.65 -2.84 10.49
CA LEU A 13 3.59 -1.43 10.11
C LEU A 13 2.84 -1.23 8.78
N ALA A 14 3.07 -2.11 7.81
CA ALA A 14 2.38 -2.05 6.53
C ALA A 14 0.87 -2.25 6.70
N TYR A 15 0.42 -3.24 7.48
CA TYR A 15 -1.00 -3.48 7.71
C TYR A 15 -1.67 -2.39 8.57
N ASP A 16 -0.94 -1.83 9.55
CA ASP A 16 -1.42 -0.70 10.35
C ASP A 16 -1.63 0.55 9.48
N SER A 17 -0.74 0.79 8.49
CA SER A 17 -0.88 1.91 7.56
C SER A 17 -2.17 1.87 6.71
N GLY A 18 -2.76 0.68 6.52
CA GLY A 18 -4.05 0.53 5.87
C GLY A 18 -5.24 0.99 6.71
N GLY A 19 -5.07 1.16 8.03
CA GLY A 19 -6.12 1.61 8.95
C GLY A 19 -6.55 3.07 8.77
N VAL A 20 -5.86 3.86 7.94
CA VAL A 20 -6.21 5.27 7.66
C VAL A 20 -7.64 5.41 7.11
N THR A 21 -8.17 4.37 6.49
CA THR A 21 -9.51 4.34 5.91
C THR A 21 -10.60 3.86 6.84
N THR A 22 -10.32 3.49 8.11
CA THR A 22 -11.36 3.08 9.07
C THR A 22 -11.80 4.20 10.00
N SER A 23 -11.23 5.40 9.85
CA SER A 23 -11.60 6.55 10.66
C SER A 23 -13.02 7.02 10.32
N THR A 24 -13.75 7.44 11.35
CA THR A 24 -15.08 8.04 11.24
C THR A 24 -15.12 9.27 10.33
N VAL A 25 -13.97 9.89 10.09
CA VAL A 25 -13.82 11.04 9.19
C VAL A 25 -13.45 10.60 7.78
N THR A 26 -12.53 9.65 7.61
CA THR A 26 -11.98 9.32 6.29
C THR A 26 -12.90 8.41 5.48
N VAL A 27 -13.61 7.46 6.11
CA VAL A 27 -14.56 6.58 5.39
C VAL A 27 -15.62 7.40 4.65
N PRO A 28 -16.38 8.30 5.31
CA PRO A 28 -17.48 8.99 4.64
C PRO A 28 -16.98 9.96 3.57
N LEU A 29 -15.83 10.61 3.80
CA LEU A 29 -15.21 11.52 2.82
C LEU A 29 -14.81 10.79 1.54
N VAL A 30 -14.06 9.68 1.67
CA VAL A 30 -13.63 8.89 0.50
C VAL A 30 -14.84 8.29 -0.20
N THR A 31 -15.83 7.80 0.55
CA THR A 31 -17.07 7.25 -0.03
C THR A 31 -17.84 8.32 -0.80
N ALA A 32 -18.05 9.51 -0.21
CA ALA A 32 -18.74 10.61 -0.86
C ALA A 32 -18.01 11.08 -2.14
N LEU A 33 -16.68 11.10 -2.12
CA LEU A 33 -15.87 11.40 -3.31
C LEU A 33 -16.06 10.33 -4.39
N GLY A 34 -15.97 9.04 -4.04
CA GLY A 34 -16.13 7.94 -5.00
C GLY A 34 -17.53 7.89 -5.62
N LEU A 35 -18.57 8.06 -4.79
CA LEU A 35 -19.96 8.19 -5.25
C LEU A 35 -20.15 9.41 -6.15
N GLY A 36 -19.64 10.57 -5.71
CA GLY A 36 -19.76 11.83 -6.45
C GLY A 36 -19.10 11.77 -7.83
N LEU A 37 -17.89 11.20 -7.92
CA LEU A 37 -17.21 11.01 -9.20
C LEU A 37 -17.97 10.02 -10.09
N ALA A 38 -18.38 8.87 -9.56
CA ALA A 38 -19.06 7.83 -10.34
C ALA A 38 -20.42 8.29 -10.88
N ALA A 39 -21.15 9.12 -10.14
CA ALA A 39 -22.44 9.68 -10.56
C ALA A 39 -22.33 10.60 -11.79
N THR A 40 -21.14 11.15 -12.06
CA THR A 40 -20.91 12.04 -13.23
C THR A 40 -20.55 11.27 -14.50
N ILE A 41 -20.25 9.97 -14.41
CA ILE A 41 -19.77 9.16 -15.52
C ILE A 41 -20.89 8.21 -16.01
N PRO A 42 -21.44 8.42 -17.21
CA PRO A 42 -22.48 7.54 -17.76
C PRO A 42 -22.02 6.08 -17.84
N GLY A 43 -22.86 5.15 -17.39
CA GLY A 43 -22.58 3.72 -17.44
C GLY A 43 -21.69 3.17 -16.32
N ARG A 44 -21.26 4.00 -15.35
CA ARG A 44 -20.55 3.51 -14.16
C ARG A 44 -21.52 3.08 -13.06
N SER A 45 -21.09 2.05 -12.31
CA SER A 45 -21.79 1.62 -11.09
C SER A 45 -21.27 2.43 -9.91
N VAL A 46 -22.11 3.32 -9.42
CA VAL A 46 -21.83 4.19 -8.26
C VAL A 46 -21.42 3.39 -7.02
N LEU A 47 -22.04 2.22 -6.80
CA LEU A 47 -21.71 1.34 -5.68
C LEU A 47 -20.31 0.73 -5.84
N VAL A 48 -20.00 0.18 -7.01
CA VAL A 48 -18.70 -0.45 -7.26
C VAL A 48 -17.57 0.55 -7.15
N ASP A 49 -17.77 1.77 -7.65
CA ASP A 49 -16.74 2.82 -7.64
C ASP A 49 -16.55 3.43 -6.25
N GLY A 50 -17.64 3.66 -5.52
CA GLY A 50 -17.59 4.13 -4.13
C GLY A 50 -16.82 3.19 -3.22
N PHE A 51 -17.26 1.93 -3.16
CA PHE A 51 -16.57 0.91 -2.36
C PHE A 51 -15.18 0.59 -2.90
N GLY A 52 -14.98 0.64 -4.23
CA GLY A 52 -13.68 0.46 -4.88
C GLY A 52 -12.66 1.50 -4.45
N LEU A 53 -13.07 2.76 -4.28
CA LEU A 53 -12.19 3.83 -3.82
C LEU A 53 -11.78 3.63 -2.35
N ILE A 54 -12.67 3.13 -1.49
CA ILE A 54 -12.36 2.77 -0.10
C ILE A 54 -11.34 1.62 -0.07
N ALA A 55 -11.57 0.58 -0.86
CA ALA A 55 -10.66 -0.57 -0.97
C ALA A 55 -9.27 -0.11 -1.46
N PHE A 56 -9.22 0.78 -2.46
CA PHE A 56 -7.98 1.35 -2.96
C PHE A 56 -7.24 2.16 -1.89
N ALA A 57 -7.95 3.06 -1.20
CA ALA A 57 -7.37 3.87 -0.13
C ALA A 57 -6.83 3.03 1.04
N SER A 58 -7.36 1.81 1.25
CA SER A 58 -6.92 0.89 2.30
C SER A 58 -5.72 0.03 1.86
N LEU A 59 -5.76 -0.49 0.63
CA LEU A 59 -4.73 -1.40 0.11
C LEU A 59 -3.49 -0.66 -0.37
N PHE A 60 -3.63 0.57 -0.87
CA PHE A 60 -2.52 1.31 -1.44
C PHE A 60 -1.39 1.60 -0.43
N PRO A 61 -1.65 2.05 0.82
CA PRO A 61 -0.61 2.21 1.84
C PRO A 61 0.11 0.90 2.15
N ILE A 62 -0.65 -0.18 2.32
CA ILE A 62 -0.12 -1.53 2.61
C ILE A 62 0.85 -1.97 1.51
N ILE A 63 0.45 -1.85 0.25
CA ILE A 63 1.26 -2.24 -0.91
C ILE A 63 2.51 -1.36 -1.03
N SER A 64 2.36 -0.05 -0.78
CA SER A 64 3.44 0.93 -0.89
C SER A 64 4.52 0.70 0.16
N VAL A 65 4.14 0.48 1.43
CA VAL A 65 5.08 0.21 2.53
C VAL A 65 5.81 -1.11 2.31
N MET A 66 5.12 -2.16 1.89
CA MET A 66 5.75 -3.45 1.58
C MET A 66 6.68 -3.38 0.37
N ALA A 67 6.29 -2.68 -0.70
CA ALA A 67 7.13 -2.47 -1.87
C ALA A 67 8.41 -1.72 -1.50
N TYR A 68 8.29 -0.64 -0.72
CA TYR A 68 9.42 0.13 -0.23
C TYR A 68 10.40 -0.76 0.57
N ALA A 69 9.87 -1.58 1.48
CA ALA A 69 10.69 -2.47 2.30
C ALA A 69 11.45 -3.51 1.46
N GLN A 70 10.77 -4.15 0.50
CA GLN A 70 11.39 -5.13 -0.39
C GLN A 70 12.49 -4.51 -1.26
N ILE A 71 12.24 -3.32 -1.82
CA ILE A 71 13.23 -2.60 -2.63
C ILE A 71 14.42 -2.18 -1.76
N SER A 72 14.17 -1.65 -0.57
CA SER A 72 15.22 -1.23 0.37
C SER A 72 16.09 -2.41 0.79
N GLU A 73 15.48 -3.56 1.12
CA GLU A 73 16.20 -4.76 1.50
C GLU A 73 17.04 -5.31 0.33
N PHE A 74 16.48 -5.36 -0.88
CA PHE A 74 17.21 -5.80 -2.07
C PHE A 74 18.44 -4.92 -2.35
N ARG A 75 18.30 -3.60 -2.23
CA ARG A 75 19.42 -2.64 -2.37
C ARG A 75 20.46 -2.82 -1.26
N SER A 76 20.02 -3.03 -0.03
CA SER A 76 20.90 -3.26 1.13
C SER A 76 21.72 -4.56 0.99
N ARG A 77 21.07 -5.66 0.58
CA ARG A 77 21.73 -6.94 0.32
C ARG A 77 22.78 -6.84 -0.79
N LYS A 78 22.47 -6.14 -1.89
CA LYS A 78 23.44 -5.87 -2.97
C LYS A 78 24.64 -5.06 -2.46
N ARG A 79 24.41 -4.02 -1.66
CA ARG A 79 25.50 -3.19 -1.11
C ARG A 79 26.43 -3.98 -0.20
N LYS A 80 25.88 -4.75 0.76
CA LYS A 80 26.67 -5.61 1.65
C LYS A 80 27.50 -6.65 0.90
N LYS A 81 26.96 -7.23 -0.17
CA LYS A 81 27.69 -8.17 -1.02
C LYS A 81 28.88 -7.51 -1.72
N HIS A 82 28.69 -6.29 -2.23
CA HIS A 82 29.74 -5.50 -2.86
C HIS A 82 30.83 -5.08 -1.86
N GLU A 83 30.45 -4.66 -0.65
CA GLU A 83 31.38 -4.32 0.43
C GLU A 83 32.26 -5.51 0.85
N LYS A 84 31.67 -6.70 1.02
CA LYS A 84 32.42 -7.94 1.35
C LYS A 84 33.44 -8.32 0.28
N GLN A 85 33.06 -8.16 -1.00
CA GLN A 85 33.94 -8.48 -2.12
C GLN A 85 35.14 -7.52 -2.21
N ILE A 86 34.97 -6.24 -1.82
CA ILE A 86 36.09 -5.28 -1.72
C ILE A 86 36.96 -5.58 -0.50
N ALA A 87 36.36 -6.02 0.61
CA ALA A 87 37.08 -6.33 1.85
C ALA A 87 37.96 -7.59 1.77
N GLY A 88 37.95 -8.32 0.65
CA GLY A 88 38.82 -9.47 0.42
C GLY A 88 38.45 -10.74 1.20
N GLU A 89 37.20 -10.84 1.69
CA GLU A 89 36.62 -12.10 2.19
C GLU A 89 36.19 -13.03 1.05
#